data_AF-A0A951CA22-F1
#
_entry.id   AF-A0A951CA22-F1
#
_cell.length_a   1.000
_cell.length_b   1.000
_cell.length_c   1.000
_cell.angle_alpha   90.00
_cell.angle_beta   90.00
_cell.angle_gamma   90.00
#
_symmetry.space_group_name_H-M   'P 1'
#
loop_
_entity.id
_entity.type
_entity.pdbx_description
1 polymer ?
#
loop_
_entity_poly.entity_id
_entity_poly.type
_entity_poly.pdbx_seq_one_letter_code
_entity_poly.pdbx_strand_id
1 'polypeptide(L)'
;NLVSSPDIWRTIAIEENERNIALVDKTIRAEVPQDLRDAYNHAAQPALAAMNKFQDYLKKNLASRNNWDWRLGRDRYVRKFRYTMETGAEADAVLANAEADLQRVRARMLELALPLHKRMFPADGDHSNLTGAARENAVIQEVLEKIVQRHSTRESFMDDARKDLDQARAFVAEKHLLTLPSRSNLQVIPTPEFMRGIYSVAGFSPAPALEPQLGAFYWVTPIPADWPKQRVESKLREYNFYTLKQITIHEAMPGHYVQFEFANDVQPKSRRVLRAVYGNGAYAEGWAEYAEQMMLDNGFLNHAPEIALTFAKEELRVIANAILDVRLQTRNMSDKDALDFMEKMTFQETEEATGKLQRAKLSSSQLPTYFVGWRGWLDVREHYRQAAGSSYSLAAFNDKALQQGAVPLTVLGRLLQ
;
A
#
# COMPACT_ATOMS: atom_id res chain seq x y z
N ASN A 1 -7.37 -9.78 -30.44
CA ASN A 1 -6.81 -10.52 -29.29
C ASN A 1 -7.83 -10.84 -28.20
N LEU A 2 -8.76 -9.95 -27.83
CA LEU A 2 -9.74 -10.24 -26.77
C LEU A 2 -10.87 -11.17 -27.23
N VAL A 3 -10.77 -12.45 -26.83
CA VAL A 3 -11.79 -13.48 -27.12
C VAL A 3 -12.88 -13.50 -26.05
N SER A 4 -12.52 -13.27 -24.79
CA SER A 4 -13.41 -13.24 -23.63
C SER A 4 -12.71 -12.53 -22.46
N SER A 5 -13.47 -12.05 -21.47
CA SER A 5 -12.95 -11.39 -20.28
C SER A 5 -13.83 -11.69 -19.07
N PRO A 6 -13.25 -11.88 -17.87
CA PRO A 6 -13.98 -11.78 -16.62
C PRO A 6 -14.77 -10.45 -16.55
N ASP A 7 -15.98 -10.49 -16.01
CA ASP A 7 -16.86 -9.32 -15.91
C ASP A 7 -16.17 -8.14 -15.19
N ILE A 8 -15.49 -8.42 -14.08
CA ILE A 8 -14.81 -7.40 -13.28
C ILE A 8 -13.71 -6.68 -14.08
N TRP A 9 -12.91 -7.40 -14.88
CA TRP A 9 -11.86 -6.79 -15.70
C TRP A 9 -12.46 -5.93 -16.81
N ARG A 10 -13.57 -6.37 -17.41
CA ARG A 10 -14.30 -5.59 -18.43
C ARG A 10 -14.87 -4.32 -17.82
N THR A 11 -15.52 -4.40 -16.65
CA THR A 11 -16.09 -3.23 -15.97
C THR A 11 -15.02 -2.18 -15.68
N ILE A 12 -13.86 -2.59 -15.17
CA ILE A 12 -12.76 -1.66 -14.89
C ILE A 12 -12.15 -1.10 -16.18
N ALA A 13 -11.98 -1.92 -17.23
CA ALA A 13 -11.49 -1.42 -18.52
C ALA A 13 -12.44 -0.38 -19.16
N ILE A 14 -13.75 -0.53 -18.96
CA ILE A 14 -14.77 0.44 -19.38
C ILE A 14 -14.56 1.77 -18.65
N GLU A 15 -14.41 1.74 -17.33
CA GLU A 15 -14.22 2.94 -16.51
C GLU A 15 -12.89 3.65 -16.82
N GLU A 16 -11.80 2.90 -16.94
CA GLU A 16 -10.48 3.44 -17.28
C GLU A 16 -10.46 4.09 -18.66
N ASN A 17 -11.07 3.44 -19.67
CA ASN A 17 -11.10 3.98 -21.01
C ASN A 17 -11.97 5.25 -21.11
N GLU A 18 -13.05 5.38 -20.32
CA GLU A 18 -13.81 6.65 -20.20
C GLU A 18 -12.95 7.79 -19.65
N ARG A 19 -12.14 7.51 -18.63
CA ARG A 19 -11.22 8.50 -18.06
C ARG A 19 -10.10 8.87 -19.02
N ASN A 20 -9.58 7.90 -19.78
CA ASN A 20 -8.58 8.16 -20.81
C ASN A 20 -9.16 9.00 -21.96
N ILE A 21 -10.41 8.77 -22.36
CA ILE A 21 -11.11 9.62 -23.33
C ILE A 21 -11.18 11.06 -22.79
N ALA A 22 -11.57 11.24 -21.52
CA ALA A 22 -11.65 12.56 -20.91
C ALA A 22 -10.26 13.24 -20.81
N LEU A 23 -9.21 12.49 -20.49
CA LEU A 23 -7.83 12.97 -20.46
C LEU A 23 -7.41 13.54 -21.82
N VAL A 24 -7.66 12.81 -22.92
CA VAL A 24 -7.31 13.26 -24.27
C VAL A 24 -8.22 14.41 -24.72
N ASP A 25 -9.54 14.30 -24.51
CA ASP A 25 -10.49 15.25 -25.08
C ASP A 25 -10.57 16.57 -24.32
N LYS A 26 -10.29 16.56 -23.01
CA LYS A 26 -10.43 17.73 -22.14
C LYS A 26 -9.09 18.16 -21.57
N THR A 27 -8.44 17.30 -20.79
CA THR A 27 -7.27 17.68 -19.97
C THR A 27 -6.08 18.05 -20.84
N ILE A 28 -5.62 17.16 -21.73
CA ILE A 28 -4.48 17.44 -22.61
C ILE A 28 -4.86 18.55 -23.58
N ARG A 29 -6.06 18.47 -24.20
CA ARG A 29 -6.52 19.46 -25.18
C ARG A 29 -6.48 20.89 -24.63
N ALA A 30 -6.84 21.09 -23.37
CA ALA A 30 -6.83 22.41 -22.72
C ALA A 30 -5.41 23.00 -22.58
N GLU A 31 -4.40 22.14 -22.41
CA GLU A 31 -3.01 22.52 -22.20
C GLU A 31 -2.19 22.60 -23.51
N VAL A 32 -2.79 22.30 -24.67
CA VAL A 32 -2.09 22.32 -25.97
C VAL A 32 -1.73 23.76 -26.37
N PRO A 33 -0.44 24.06 -26.63
CA PRO A 33 0.00 25.35 -27.15
C PRO A 33 -0.74 25.76 -28.42
N GLN A 34 -1.01 27.07 -28.57
CA GLN A 34 -1.87 27.58 -29.64
C GLN A 34 -1.41 27.17 -31.04
N ASP A 35 -0.11 27.17 -31.28
CA ASP A 35 0.56 26.77 -32.53
C ASP A 35 0.47 25.26 -32.83
N LEU A 36 0.19 24.44 -31.81
CA LEU A 36 0.06 22.98 -31.95
C LEU A 36 -1.39 22.50 -31.98
N ARG A 37 -2.38 23.38 -31.80
CA ARG A 37 -3.80 22.99 -31.69
C ARG A 37 -4.32 22.25 -32.91
N ASP A 38 -4.00 22.69 -34.11
CA ASP A 38 -4.48 22.04 -35.34
C ASP A 38 -3.85 20.65 -35.51
N ALA A 39 -2.54 20.53 -35.27
CA ALA A 39 -1.84 19.26 -35.30
C ALA A 39 -2.38 18.28 -34.23
N TYR A 40 -2.63 18.78 -33.01
CA TYR A 40 -3.24 18.00 -31.95
C TYR A 40 -4.65 17.56 -32.32
N ASN A 41 -5.50 18.46 -32.80
CA ASN A 41 -6.88 18.14 -33.19
C ASN A 41 -6.93 17.09 -34.30
N HIS A 42 -6.05 17.21 -35.29
CA HIS A 42 -5.91 16.25 -36.39
C HIS A 42 -5.51 14.86 -35.87
N ALA A 43 -4.61 14.77 -34.89
CA ALA A 43 -4.20 13.49 -34.28
C ALA A 43 -5.24 12.94 -33.28
N ALA A 44 -5.84 13.81 -32.47
CA ALA A 44 -6.76 13.45 -31.40
C ALA A 44 -8.10 12.94 -31.93
N GLN A 45 -8.59 13.48 -33.05
CA GLN A 45 -9.88 13.06 -33.62
C GLN A 45 -9.94 11.54 -33.95
N PRO A 46 -9.02 10.95 -34.75
CA PRO A 46 -9.04 9.51 -35.01
C PRO A 46 -8.74 8.68 -33.75
N ALA A 47 -7.91 9.19 -32.82
CA ALA A 47 -7.64 8.52 -31.55
C ALA A 47 -8.90 8.40 -30.68
N LEU A 48 -9.62 9.51 -30.48
CA LEU A 48 -10.88 9.54 -29.73
C LEU A 48 -11.95 8.68 -30.39
N ALA A 49 -12.04 8.68 -31.72
CA ALA A 49 -12.95 7.79 -32.44
C ALA A 49 -12.62 6.31 -32.18
N ALA A 50 -11.34 5.94 -32.19
CA ALA A 50 -10.91 4.58 -31.88
C ALA A 50 -11.19 4.20 -30.41
N MET A 51 -10.93 5.08 -29.46
CA MET A 51 -11.20 4.86 -28.04
C MET A 51 -12.70 4.71 -27.75
N ASN A 52 -13.55 5.53 -28.36
CA ASN A 52 -15.01 5.40 -28.26
C ASN A 52 -15.51 4.10 -28.89
N LYS A 53 -14.96 3.71 -30.05
CA LYS A 53 -15.27 2.41 -30.67
C LYS A 53 -14.86 1.25 -29.76
N PHE A 54 -13.73 1.37 -29.07
CA PHE A 54 -13.29 0.38 -28.09
C PHE A 54 -14.21 0.35 -26.86
N GLN A 55 -14.65 1.52 -26.37
CA GLN A 55 -15.65 1.63 -25.30
C GLN A 55 -16.92 0.86 -25.64
N ASP A 56 -17.44 1.08 -26.85
CA ASP A 56 -18.61 0.39 -27.36
C ASP A 56 -18.39 -1.11 -27.49
N TYR A 57 -17.21 -1.53 -27.98
CA TYR A 57 -16.85 -2.93 -28.06
C TYR A 57 -16.86 -3.61 -26.69
N LEU A 58 -16.29 -2.97 -25.66
CA LEU A 58 -16.29 -3.49 -24.29
C LEU A 58 -17.73 -3.60 -23.74
N LYS A 59 -18.54 -2.54 -23.89
CA LYS A 59 -19.91 -2.47 -23.37
C LYS A 59 -20.88 -3.43 -24.07
N LYS A 60 -20.75 -3.61 -25.39
CA LYS A 60 -21.74 -4.32 -26.21
C LYS A 60 -21.24 -5.68 -26.66
N ASN A 61 -20.08 -5.74 -27.31
CA ASN A 61 -19.63 -6.93 -28.02
C ASN A 61 -18.92 -7.94 -27.12
N LEU A 62 -18.04 -7.48 -26.23
CA LEU A 62 -17.34 -8.34 -25.28
C LEU A 62 -18.28 -8.80 -24.16
N ALA A 63 -19.42 -8.12 -23.99
CA ALA A 63 -20.24 -8.31 -22.81
C ALA A 63 -20.91 -9.67 -22.68
N SER A 64 -21.14 -10.35 -23.80
CA SER A 64 -21.68 -11.71 -23.84
C SER A 64 -20.60 -12.80 -23.75
N ARG A 65 -19.32 -12.44 -23.59
CA ARG A 65 -18.17 -13.35 -23.65
C ARG A 65 -17.44 -13.42 -22.31
N ASN A 66 -18.08 -14.01 -21.29
CA ASN A 66 -17.51 -14.16 -19.94
C ASN A 66 -17.22 -15.64 -19.58
N ASN A 67 -16.43 -16.31 -20.42
CA ASN A 67 -16.17 -17.75 -20.29
C ASN A 67 -14.92 -18.08 -19.45
N TRP A 68 -14.24 -17.07 -18.89
CA TRP A 68 -13.01 -17.25 -18.11
C TRP A 68 -13.17 -16.65 -16.72
N ASP A 69 -12.70 -17.40 -15.72
CA ASP A 69 -12.55 -16.88 -14.36
C ASP A 69 -11.30 -15.98 -14.28
N TRP A 70 -11.37 -14.93 -13.47
CA TRP A 70 -10.22 -14.08 -13.12
C TRP A 70 -9.24 -14.81 -12.19
N ARG A 71 -9.69 -15.90 -11.53
CA ARG A 71 -8.83 -16.78 -10.73
C ARG A 71 -7.88 -17.56 -11.63
N LEU A 72 -6.59 -17.51 -11.30
CA LEU A 72 -5.55 -18.21 -12.04
C LEU A 72 -5.58 -19.73 -11.83
N GLY A 73 -6.13 -20.20 -10.71
CA GLY A 73 -5.98 -21.57 -10.25
C GLY A 73 -4.55 -21.85 -9.75
N ARG A 74 -4.39 -22.98 -9.04
CA ARG A 74 -3.16 -23.31 -8.30
C ARG A 74 -1.90 -23.28 -9.16
N ASP A 75 -1.90 -23.97 -10.31
CA ASP A 75 -0.67 -24.18 -11.10
C ASP A 75 -0.10 -22.89 -11.66
N ARG A 76 -0.96 -22.02 -12.21
CA ARG A 76 -0.55 -20.72 -12.77
C ARG A 76 -0.19 -19.76 -11.65
N TYR A 77 -0.95 -19.75 -10.56
CA TYR A 77 -0.71 -18.87 -9.44
C TYR A 77 0.64 -19.14 -8.77
N VAL A 78 0.96 -20.40 -8.44
CA VAL A 78 2.24 -20.73 -7.78
C VAL A 78 3.43 -20.38 -8.67
N ARG A 79 3.32 -20.59 -9.99
CA ARG A 79 4.37 -20.19 -10.93
C ARG A 79 4.56 -18.68 -10.97
N LYS A 80 3.46 -17.91 -11.07
CA LYS A 80 3.51 -16.44 -11.05
C LYS A 80 4.06 -15.94 -9.72
N PHE A 81 3.62 -16.51 -8.60
CA PHE A 81 4.06 -16.17 -7.25
C PHE A 81 5.58 -16.23 -7.11
N ARG A 82 6.21 -17.31 -7.59
CA ARG A 82 7.69 -17.45 -7.55
C ARG A 82 8.40 -16.36 -8.33
N TYR A 83 7.91 -16.00 -9.52
CA TYR A 83 8.47 -14.91 -10.32
C TYR A 83 8.22 -13.53 -9.71
N THR A 84 7.09 -13.33 -9.02
CA THR A 84 6.78 -12.06 -8.38
C THR A 84 7.61 -11.85 -7.10
N MET A 85 7.79 -12.89 -6.30
CA MET A 85 8.50 -12.77 -5.02
C MET A 85 10.02 -12.84 -5.20
N GLU A 86 10.52 -13.81 -5.96
CA GLU A 86 11.96 -14.14 -6.08
C GLU A 86 12.67 -14.35 -4.72
N THR A 87 11.94 -14.67 -3.66
CA THR A 87 12.47 -14.87 -2.30
C THR A 87 12.71 -16.34 -1.94
N GLY A 88 12.33 -17.28 -2.81
CA GLY A 88 12.28 -18.72 -2.48
C GLY A 88 11.08 -19.12 -1.61
N ALA A 89 10.21 -18.17 -1.24
CA ALA A 89 8.98 -18.46 -0.53
C ALA A 89 7.96 -19.17 -1.44
N GLU A 90 7.22 -20.11 -0.85
CA GLU A 90 6.16 -20.85 -1.51
C GLU A 90 4.78 -20.38 -1.04
N ALA A 91 3.82 -20.24 -1.96
CA ALA A 91 2.52 -19.64 -1.67
C ALA A 91 1.77 -20.30 -0.51
N ASP A 92 1.79 -21.64 -0.41
CA ASP A 92 1.12 -22.36 0.67
C ASP A 92 1.80 -22.15 2.02
N ALA A 93 3.14 -22.05 2.05
CA ALA A 93 3.89 -21.75 3.27
C ALA A 93 3.64 -20.30 3.72
N VAL A 94 3.57 -19.36 2.77
CA VAL A 94 3.20 -17.96 3.05
C VAL A 94 1.79 -17.87 3.60
N LEU A 95 0.83 -18.60 3.04
CA LEU A 95 -0.53 -18.68 3.57
C LEU A 95 -0.56 -19.20 5.02
N ALA A 96 0.11 -20.32 5.29
CA ALA A 96 0.16 -20.90 6.64
C ALA A 96 0.80 -19.95 7.66
N ASN A 97 1.88 -19.27 7.27
CA ASN A 97 2.53 -18.27 8.12
C ASN A 97 1.62 -17.07 8.41
N ALA A 98 0.94 -16.56 7.38
CA ALA A 98 0.00 -15.44 7.51
C ALA A 98 -1.18 -15.82 8.42
N GLU A 99 -1.74 -17.02 8.29
CA GLU A 99 -2.82 -17.51 9.15
C GLU A 99 -2.37 -17.65 10.62
N ALA A 100 -1.12 -18.05 10.85
CA ALA A 100 -0.56 -18.12 12.20
C ALA A 100 -0.26 -16.72 12.78
N ASP A 101 0.25 -15.79 11.97
CA ASP A 101 0.47 -14.39 12.38
C ASP A 101 -0.84 -13.68 12.69
N LEU A 102 -1.93 -13.93 11.94
CA LEU A 102 -3.26 -13.38 12.22
C LEU A 102 -3.66 -13.65 13.67
N GLN A 103 -3.50 -14.87 14.17
CA GLN A 103 -3.84 -15.23 15.55
C GLN A 103 -2.93 -14.53 16.56
N ARG A 104 -1.61 -14.49 16.29
CA ARG A 104 -0.63 -13.84 17.17
C ARG A 104 -0.87 -12.33 17.30
N VAL A 105 -1.09 -11.65 16.18
CA VAL A 105 -1.31 -10.21 16.16
C VAL A 105 -2.63 -9.87 16.86
N ARG A 106 -3.70 -10.64 16.65
CA ARG A 106 -4.97 -10.42 17.37
C ARG A 106 -4.84 -10.58 18.88
N ALA A 107 -4.10 -11.59 19.35
CA ALA A 107 -3.80 -11.74 20.76
C ALA A 107 -3.03 -10.53 21.31
N ARG A 108 -1.99 -10.06 20.59
CA ARG A 108 -1.23 -8.85 20.94
C ARG A 108 -2.10 -7.59 20.93
N MET A 109 -3.02 -7.47 19.97
CA MET A 109 -3.97 -6.35 19.91
C MET A 109 -4.86 -6.31 21.15
N LEU A 110 -5.32 -7.45 21.64
CA LEU A 110 -6.09 -7.50 22.89
C LEU A 110 -5.25 -7.00 24.08
N GLU A 111 -3.99 -7.43 24.18
CA GLU A 111 -3.07 -6.95 25.23
C GLU A 111 -2.86 -5.44 25.18
N LEU A 112 -2.71 -4.86 23.98
CA LEU A 112 -2.60 -3.40 23.78
C LEU A 112 -3.92 -2.67 24.06
N ALA A 113 -5.05 -3.26 23.71
CA ALA A 113 -6.37 -2.65 23.81
C ALA A 113 -6.90 -2.63 25.25
N LEU A 114 -6.63 -3.65 26.09
CA LEU A 114 -7.14 -3.70 27.47
C LEU A 114 -6.82 -2.46 28.34
N PRO A 115 -5.57 -1.96 28.42
CA PRO A 115 -5.28 -0.75 29.19
C PRO A 115 -5.89 0.51 28.57
N LEU A 116 -5.99 0.58 27.24
CA LEU A 116 -6.67 1.67 26.53
C LEU A 116 -8.17 1.67 26.83
N HIS A 117 -8.79 0.50 26.76
CA HIS A 117 -10.20 0.27 27.03
C HIS A 117 -10.57 0.74 28.44
N LYS A 118 -9.86 0.27 29.46
CA LYS A 118 -10.06 0.69 30.85
C LYS A 118 -9.98 2.21 31.04
N ARG A 119 -9.12 2.89 30.28
CA ARG A 119 -8.95 4.35 30.32
C ARG A 119 -10.07 5.09 29.58
N MET A 120 -10.50 4.58 28.43
CA MET A 120 -11.47 5.21 27.54
C MET A 120 -12.93 4.93 27.94
N PHE A 121 -13.18 3.78 28.58
CA PHE A 121 -14.50 3.26 28.95
C PHE A 121 -14.52 2.84 30.44
N PRO A 122 -14.27 3.76 31.39
CA PRO A 122 -14.13 3.42 32.81
C PRO A 122 -15.42 2.92 33.47
N ALA A 123 -16.58 3.16 32.85
CA ALA A 123 -17.89 2.67 33.30
C ALA A 123 -18.25 1.29 32.75
N ASP A 124 -17.56 0.86 31.70
CA ASP A 124 -17.76 -0.45 31.08
C ASP A 124 -16.80 -1.47 31.70
N GLY A 125 -17.23 -2.72 31.83
CA GLY A 125 -16.33 -3.80 32.25
C GLY A 125 -15.29 -4.12 31.16
N ASP A 126 -14.34 -5.00 31.45
CA ASP A 126 -13.29 -5.44 30.50
C ASP A 126 -13.75 -6.58 29.56
N HIS A 127 -15.07 -6.71 29.38
CA HIS A 127 -15.74 -7.82 28.68
C HIS A 127 -15.25 -9.21 29.13
N SER A 128 -14.89 -9.38 30.41
CA SER A 128 -14.39 -10.65 30.98
C SER A 128 -15.41 -11.80 30.95
N ASN A 129 -16.68 -11.50 30.73
CA ASN A 129 -17.73 -12.49 30.50
C ASN A 129 -17.67 -13.11 29.08
N LEU A 130 -16.95 -12.51 28.14
CA LEU A 130 -16.71 -13.05 26.80
C LEU A 130 -15.39 -13.85 26.77
N THR A 131 -15.24 -14.75 25.79
CA THR A 131 -14.02 -15.53 25.61
C THR A 131 -13.60 -15.61 24.14
N GLY A 132 -12.32 -15.90 23.90
CA GLY A 132 -11.74 -16.06 22.55
C GLY A 132 -11.99 -14.87 21.64
N ALA A 133 -12.27 -15.14 20.36
CA ALA A 133 -12.47 -14.13 19.33
C ALA A 133 -13.61 -13.13 19.63
N ALA A 134 -14.64 -13.54 20.39
CA ALA A 134 -15.72 -12.64 20.77
C ALA A 134 -15.24 -11.53 21.71
N ARG A 135 -14.40 -11.88 22.70
CA ARG A 135 -13.79 -10.91 23.62
C ARG A 135 -12.79 -10.01 22.89
N GLU A 136 -11.93 -10.61 22.05
CA GLU A 136 -11.00 -9.86 21.21
C GLU A 136 -11.74 -8.81 20.38
N ASN A 137 -12.78 -9.23 19.65
CA ASN A 137 -13.52 -8.32 18.80
C ASN A 137 -14.19 -7.19 19.59
N ALA A 138 -14.86 -7.50 20.71
CA ALA A 138 -15.50 -6.48 21.52
C ALA A 138 -14.52 -5.40 22.01
N VAL A 139 -13.44 -5.82 22.68
CA VAL A 139 -12.47 -4.90 23.29
C VAL A 139 -11.69 -4.12 22.23
N ILE A 140 -11.16 -4.81 21.21
CA ILE A 140 -10.34 -4.18 20.17
C ILE A 140 -11.19 -3.20 19.36
N GLN A 141 -12.40 -3.59 18.96
CA GLN A 141 -13.27 -2.74 18.17
C GLN A 141 -13.67 -1.48 18.94
N GLU A 142 -14.08 -1.56 20.21
CA GLU A 142 -14.44 -0.38 21.01
C GLU A 142 -13.29 0.63 21.12
N VAL A 143 -12.06 0.15 21.33
CA VAL A 143 -10.89 1.02 21.39
C VAL A 143 -10.55 1.63 20.03
N LEU A 144 -10.57 0.83 18.95
CA LEU A 144 -10.36 1.35 17.59
C LEU A 144 -11.42 2.39 17.23
N GLU A 145 -12.69 2.12 17.51
CA GLU A 145 -13.82 3.04 17.34
C GLU A 145 -13.63 4.36 18.07
N LYS A 146 -12.96 4.35 19.22
CA LYS A 146 -12.59 5.57 19.94
C LYS A 146 -11.41 6.29 19.32
N ILE A 147 -10.39 5.55 18.87
CA ILE A 147 -9.19 6.09 18.22
C ILE A 147 -9.55 6.80 16.92
N VAL A 148 -10.36 6.17 16.07
CA VAL A 148 -10.69 6.69 14.74
C VAL A 148 -11.44 8.02 14.79
N GLN A 149 -12.13 8.36 15.89
CA GLN A 149 -12.81 9.66 16.09
C GLN A 149 -11.83 10.85 16.02
N ARG A 150 -10.54 10.62 16.25
CA ARG A 150 -9.51 11.63 16.05
C ARG A 150 -9.02 11.54 14.61
N HIS A 151 -9.63 12.32 13.73
CA HIS A 151 -9.24 12.40 12.32
C HIS A 151 -9.21 13.86 11.83
N SER A 152 -8.60 14.10 10.68
CA SER A 152 -8.62 15.38 9.98
C SER A 152 -10.04 15.77 9.55
N THR A 153 -10.25 17.03 9.17
CA THR A 153 -11.41 17.38 8.35
C THR A 153 -11.10 17.18 6.88
N ARG A 154 -12.12 17.22 6.02
CA ARG A 154 -11.94 17.20 4.56
C ARG A 154 -10.99 18.31 4.10
N GLU A 155 -11.09 19.49 4.70
CA GLU A 155 -10.33 20.68 4.36
C GLU A 155 -8.89 20.60 4.88
N SER A 156 -8.67 20.01 6.06
CA SER A 156 -7.33 19.93 6.66
C SER A 156 -6.51 18.72 6.20
N PHE A 157 -7.14 17.70 5.59
CA PHE A 157 -6.52 16.40 5.30
C PHE A 157 -5.15 16.49 4.59
N MET A 158 -5.02 17.31 3.54
CA MET A 158 -3.73 17.46 2.85
C MET A 158 -2.69 18.21 3.68
N ASP A 159 -3.10 19.24 4.42
CA ASP A 159 -2.17 20.01 5.25
C ASP A 159 -1.70 19.21 6.46
N ASP A 160 -2.54 18.31 6.98
CA ASP A 160 -2.16 17.38 8.03
C ASP A 160 -1.14 16.35 7.51
N ALA A 161 -1.31 15.82 6.28
CA ALA A 161 -0.31 14.96 5.64
C ALA A 161 1.05 15.66 5.46
N ARG A 162 1.07 16.97 5.15
CA ARG A 162 2.31 17.77 5.08
C ARG A 162 2.98 17.90 6.45
N LYS A 163 2.21 18.20 7.50
CA LYS A 163 2.74 18.27 8.88
C LYS A 163 3.28 16.92 9.33
N ASP A 164 2.60 15.83 8.96
CA ASP A 164 3.03 14.47 9.28
C ASP A 164 4.36 14.13 8.61
N LEU A 165 4.57 14.57 7.36
CA LEU A 165 5.84 14.42 6.66
C LEU A 165 6.97 15.17 7.36
N ASP A 166 6.72 16.41 7.79
CA ASP A 166 7.71 17.20 8.53
C ASP A 166 8.05 16.56 9.87
N GLN A 167 7.03 16.06 10.59
CA GLN A 167 7.22 15.35 11.85
C GLN A 167 8.04 14.06 11.67
N ALA A 168 7.71 13.25 10.65
CA ALA A 168 8.44 12.02 10.37
C ALA A 168 9.90 12.30 10.00
N ARG A 169 10.16 13.32 9.18
CA ARG A 169 11.52 13.76 8.83
C ARG A 169 12.32 14.22 10.05
N ALA A 170 11.72 15.04 10.91
CA ALA A 170 12.37 15.49 12.14
C ALA A 170 12.73 14.31 13.05
N PHE A 171 11.83 13.34 13.19
CA PHE A 171 12.08 12.14 14.00
C PHE A 171 13.20 11.25 13.43
N VAL A 172 13.20 11.01 12.11
CA VAL A 172 14.28 10.24 11.45
C VAL A 172 15.64 10.91 11.68
N ALA A 173 15.69 12.25 11.63
CA ALA A 173 16.90 13.01 11.91
C ALA A 173 17.33 12.89 13.39
N GLU A 174 16.39 13.08 14.33
CA GLU A 174 16.65 13.01 15.78
C GLU A 174 17.15 11.63 16.20
N LYS A 175 16.54 10.55 15.71
CA LYS A 175 16.90 9.17 16.07
C LYS A 175 18.05 8.61 15.24
N HIS A 176 18.56 9.37 14.27
CA HIS A 176 19.61 8.93 13.35
C HIS A 176 19.29 7.58 12.69
N LEU A 177 18.07 7.41 12.17
CA LEU A 177 17.63 6.09 11.65
C LEU A 177 18.27 5.74 10.31
N LEU A 178 18.65 6.74 9.50
CA LEU A 178 19.36 6.60 8.24
C LEU A 178 19.92 7.96 7.79
N THR A 179 20.75 7.95 6.75
CA THR A 179 21.18 9.19 6.08
C THR A 179 20.04 9.78 5.28
N LEU A 180 19.60 11.00 5.62
CA LEU A 180 18.52 11.68 4.90
C LEU A 180 18.92 11.99 3.45
N PRO A 181 18.04 11.75 2.46
CA PRO A 181 18.30 12.10 1.06
C PRO A 181 18.64 13.58 0.88
N SER A 182 19.74 13.85 0.17
CA SER A 182 20.25 15.21 -0.04
C SER A 182 19.41 16.06 -1.00
N ARG A 183 18.72 15.44 -1.98
CA ARG A 183 17.95 16.17 -3.00
C ARG A 183 16.76 16.93 -2.43
N SER A 184 16.14 16.42 -1.35
CA SER A 184 14.96 17.01 -0.71
C SER A 184 13.91 17.53 -1.71
N ASN A 185 13.60 16.74 -2.73
CA ASN A 185 12.80 17.10 -3.90
C ASN A 185 11.40 16.44 -3.90
N LEU A 186 10.93 15.99 -2.74
CA LEU A 186 9.58 15.44 -2.56
C LEU A 186 8.54 16.56 -2.47
N GLN A 187 7.47 16.45 -3.25
CA GLN A 187 6.33 17.37 -3.19
C GLN A 187 5.07 16.63 -2.76
N VAL A 188 4.31 17.22 -1.82
CA VAL A 188 2.99 16.72 -1.43
C VAL A 188 1.93 17.38 -2.30
N ILE A 189 1.37 16.62 -3.23
CA ILE A 189 0.41 17.12 -4.22
C ILE A 189 -0.89 16.29 -4.21
N PRO A 190 -2.02 16.87 -4.67
CA PRO A 190 -3.22 16.10 -4.93
C PRO A 190 -2.94 14.94 -5.88
N THR A 191 -3.49 13.75 -5.61
CA THR A 191 -3.48 12.66 -6.58
C THR A 191 -4.08 13.13 -7.91
N PRO A 192 -3.36 12.96 -9.05
CA PRO A 192 -3.87 13.34 -10.38
C PRO A 192 -5.21 12.65 -10.68
N GLU A 193 -6.15 13.34 -11.33
CA GLU A 193 -7.53 12.84 -11.52
C GLU A 193 -7.61 11.46 -12.16
N PHE A 194 -6.80 11.22 -13.19
CA PHE A 194 -6.74 9.94 -13.89
C PHE A 194 -6.18 8.80 -13.03
N MET A 195 -5.42 9.11 -11.96
CA MET A 195 -4.84 8.13 -11.04
C MET A 195 -5.73 7.83 -9.83
N ARG A 196 -6.77 8.65 -9.54
CA ARG A 196 -7.62 8.50 -8.33
C ARG A 196 -8.43 7.19 -8.28
N GLY A 197 -8.56 6.48 -9.40
CA GLY A 197 -9.20 5.15 -9.46
C GLY A 197 -8.31 4.02 -8.94
N ILE A 198 -7.00 4.22 -8.96
CA ILE A 198 -5.99 3.24 -8.54
C ILE A 198 -5.51 3.58 -7.13
N TYR A 199 -5.23 4.86 -6.88
CA TYR A 199 -4.84 5.39 -5.59
C TYR A 199 -6.04 6.08 -4.96
N SER A 200 -6.82 5.33 -4.18
CA SER A 200 -8.05 5.83 -3.55
C SER A 200 -7.78 6.80 -2.40
N VAL A 201 -6.56 6.83 -1.88
CA VAL A 201 -6.22 7.48 -0.61
C VAL A 201 -4.92 8.26 -0.72
N ALA A 202 -3.83 7.58 -0.99
CA ALA A 202 -2.51 8.14 -1.12
C ALA A 202 -1.66 7.23 -2.01
N GLY A 203 -0.50 7.72 -2.42
CA GLY A 203 0.48 6.93 -3.17
C GLY A 203 1.76 7.70 -3.39
N PHE A 204 2.73 7.03 -3.98
CA PHE A 204 4.02 7.62 -4.28
C PHE A 204 4.37 7.52 -5.77
N SER A 205 4.90 8.61 -6.31
CA SER A 205 5.48 8.66 -7.65
C SER A 205 6.97 8.95 -7.54
N PRO A 206 7.84 7.99 -7.89
CA PRO A 206 9.27 8.23 -7.86
C PRO A 206 9.70 9.23 -8.91
N ALA A 207 10.85 9.85 -8.69
CA ALA A 207 11.54 10.58 -9.74
C ALA A 207 11.90 9.63 -10.90
N PRO A 208 11.85 10.09 -12.17
CA PRO A 208 12.22 9.24 -13.30
C PRO A 208 13.66 8.75 -13.18
N ALA A 209 13.90 7.45 -13.36
CA ALA A 209 15.21 6.82 -13.16
C ALA A 209 16.35 7.39 -14.04
N LEU A 210 15.98 7.96 -15.20
CA LEU A 210 16.91 8.63 -16.11
C LEU A 210 17.13 10.11 -15.76
N GLU A 211 16.18 10.73 -15.07
CA GLU A 211 16.12 12.16 -14.75
C GLU A 211 15.69 12.40 -13.29
N PRO A 212 16.46 11.91 -12.30
CA PRO A 212 16.09 11.97 -10.89
C PRO A 212 15.96 13.41 -10.34
N GLN A 213 16.52 14.40 -11.06
CA GLN A 213 16.40 15.81 -10.72
C GLN A 213 14.96 16.36 -10.85
N LEU A 214 14.06 15.68 -11.57
CA LEU A 214 12.68 16.14 -11.79
C LEU A 214 11.79 16.04 -10.54
N GLY A 215 12.26 15.39 -9.48
CA GLY A 215 11.54 15.30 -8.22
C GLY A 215 10.57 14.12 -8.14
N ALA A 216 10.10 13.88 -6.92
CA ALA A 216 9.16 12.83 -6.59
C ALA A 216 7.88 13.43 -5.99
N PHE A 217 6.79 12.69 -6.02
CA PHE A 217 5.50 13.17 -5.53
C PHE A 217 4.92 12.20 -4.51
N TYR A 218 4.62 12.73 -3.32
CA TYR A 218 3.71 12.08 -2.38
C TYR A 218 2.30 12.55 -2.71
N TRP A 219 1.51 11.64 -3.26
CA TRP A 219 0.13 11.88 -3.63
C TRP A 219 -0.79 11.69 -2.43
N VAL A 220 -1.61 12.69 -2.16
CA VAL A 220 -2.72 12.61 -1.20
C VAL A 220 -4.01 12.81 -1.98
N THR A 221 -4.90 11.82 -1.96
CA THR A 221 -6.13 11.84 -2.76
C THR A 221 -7.17 12.71 -2.07
N PRO A 222 -7.53 13.88 -2.64
CA PRO A 222 -8.53 14.75 -2.05
C PRO A 222 -9.87 14.03 -1.93
N ILE A 223 -10.65 14.39 -0.92
CA ILE A 223 -12.01 13.88 -0.77
C ILE A 223 -12.95 14.75 -1.61
N PRO A 224 -13.65 14.19 -2.61
CA PRO A 224 -14.53 14.95 -3.48
C PRO A 224 -15.66 15.65 -2.71
N ALA A 225 -16.04 16.83 -3.18
CA ALA A 225 -17.07 17.66 -2.54
C ALA A 225 -18.49 17.09 -2.68
N ASP A 226 -18.72 16.23 -3.67
CA ASP A 226 -19.99 15.59 -3.99
C ASP A 226 -20.18 14.24 -3.27
N TRP A 227 -19.20 13.76 -2.51
CA TRP A 227 -19.34 12.52 -1.76
C TRP A 227 -20.39 12.64 -0.64
N PRO A 228 -21.24 11.60 -0.45
CA PRO A 228 -22.13 11.54 0.69
C PRO A 228 -21.36 11.62 2.01
N LYS A 229 -21.94 12.29 3.01
CA LYS A 229 -21.31 12.51 4.33
C LYS A 229 -20.79 11.21 4.96
N GLN A 230 -21.55 10.12 4.85
CA GLN A 230 -21.19 8.81 5.38
C GLN A 230 -19.92 8.24 4.75
N ARG A 231 -19.74 8.45 3.43
CA ARG A 231 -18.54 8.00 2.72
C ARG A 231 -17.33 8.86 3.07
N VAL A 232 -17.53 10.18 3.19
CA VAL A 232 -16.48 11.11 3.68
C VAL A 232 -16.01 10.69 5.07
N GLU A 233 -16.95 10.45 5.98
CA GLU A 233 -16.67 10.03 7.35
C GLU A 233 -15.94 8.67 7.40
N SER A 234 -16.41 7.67 6.65
CA SER A 234 -15.74 6.36 6.57
C SER A 234 -14.28 6.48 6.11
N LYS A 235 -14.00 7.32 5.09
CA LYS A 235 -12.61 7.58 4.66
C LYS A 235 -11.79 8.28 5.74
N LEU A 236 -12.32 9.31 6.39
CA LEU A 236 -11.57 10.04 7.44
C LEU A 236 -11.30 9.17 8.67
N ARG A 237 -12.21 8.24 9.01
CA ARG A 237 -12.01 7.27 10.10
C ARG A 237 -10.97 6.21 9.77
N GLU A 238 -10.99 5.67 8.56
CA GLU A 238 -9.95 4.74 8.10
C GLU A 238 -8.58 5.44 8.12
N TYR A 239 -8.51 6.66 7.58
CA TYR A 239 -7.31 7.53 7.54
C TYR A 239 -7.29 8.55 8.67
N ASN A 240 -7.57 8.08 9.88
CA ASN A 240 -7.54 8.88 11.10
C ASN A 240 -6.13 9.42 11.40
N PHE A 241 -6.01 10.18 12.48
CA PHE A 241 -4.76 10.84 12.90
C PHE A 241 -3.54 9.91 12.96
N TYR A 242 -3.70 8.64 13.35
CA TYR A 242 -2.57 7.70 13.42
C TYR A 242 -2.31 7.05 12.06
N THR A 243 -3.37 6.60 11.36
CA THR A 243 -3.22 5.99 10.02
C THR A 243 -2.66 6.98 8.99
N LEU A 244 -3.00 8.27 9.06
CA LEU A 244 -2.45 9.29 8.16
C LEU A 244 -0.93 9.48 8.35
N LYS A 245 -0.43 9.32 9.57
CA LYS A 245 1.02 9.33 9.85
C LYS A 245 1.69 8.10 9.31
N GLN A 246 1.09 6.93 9.51
CA GLN A 246 1.57 5.65 8.98
C GLN A 246 1.70 5.67 7.46
N ILE A 247 0.64 6.05 6.74
CA ILE A 247 0.70 6.15 5.28
C ILE A 247 1.72 7.21 4.81
N THR A 248 1.91 8.29 5.58
CA THR A 248 2.97 9.27 5.29
C THR A 248 4.37 8.70 5.53
N ILE A 249 4.55 7.84 6.53
CA ILE A 249 5.79 7.11 6.75
C ILE A 249 6.04 6.12 5.60
N HIS A 250 5.02 5.35 5.22
CA HIS A 250 5.02 4.36 4.16
C HIS A 250 5.40 4.96 2.80
N GLU A 251 4.70 6.01 2.37
CA GLU A 251 4.86 6.60 1.04
C GLU A 251 6.06 7.56 0.96
N ALA A 252 6.42 8.19 2.08
CA ALA A 252 7.43 9.23 2.10
C ALA A 252 8.61 8.93 3.04
N MET A 253 8.48 9.25 4.33
CA MET A 253 9.63 9.34 5.22
C MET A 253 9.53 8.38 6.42
N PRO A 254 10.38 7.34 6.54
CA PRO A 254 11.48 6.96 5.66
C PRO A 254 11.14 5.87 4.62
N GLY A 255 9.87 5.71 4.23
CA GLY A 255 9.42 4.68 3.30
C GLY A 255 9.83 4.89 1.83
N HIS A 256 8.87 4.85 0.91
CA HIS A 256 9.15 4.79 -0.53
C HIS A 256 10.01 5.95 -1.06
N TYR A 257 9.72 7.20 -0.68
CA TYR A 257 10.55 8.32 -1.14
C TYR A 257 12.04 8.12 -0.81
N VAL A 258 12.36 7.76 0.44
CA VAL A 258 13.75 7.53 0.82
C VAL A 258 14.34 6.32 0.08
N GLN A 259 13.60 5.22 -0.02
CA GLN A 259 14.02 4.03 -0.76
C GLN A 259 14.42 4.35 -2.21
N PHE A 260 13.58 5.13 -2.91
CA PHE A 260 13.83 5.51 -4.29
C PHE A 260 14.94 6.56 -4.43
N GLU A 261 15.11 7.46 -3.46
CA GLU A 261 16.23 8.38 -3.46
C GLU A 261 17.58 7.67 -3.33
N PHE A 262 17.69 6.69 -2.44
CA PHE A 262 18.88 5.83 -2.38
C PHE A 262 19.08 5.05 -3.68
N ALA A 263 18.01 4.54 -4.28
CA ALA A 263 18.07 3.86 -5.57
C ALA A 263 18.61 4.78 -6.68
N ASN A 264 18.29 6.08 -6.64
CA ASN A 264 18.76 7.07 -7.61
C ASN A 264 20.28 7.30 -7.56
N ASP A 265 20.90 7.02 -6.41
CA ASP A 265 22.34 7.17 -6.18
C ASP A 265 23.17 5.92 -6.49
N VAL A 266 22.53 4.80 -6.80
CA VAL A 266 23.21 3.55 -7.17
C VAL A 266 24.13 3.76 -8.38
N GLN A 267 25.39 3.36 -8.25
CA GLN A 267 26.37 3.37 -9.34
C GLN A 267 26.80 1.95 -9.74
N PRO A 268 27.21 1.73 -11.01
CA PRO A 268 27.14 2.69 -12.13
C PRO A 268 25.69 2.91 -12.63
N LYS A 269 25.46 3.95 -13.45
CA LYS A 269 24.13 4.28 -14.02
C LYS A 269 23.38 3.08 -14.62
N SER A 270 24.09 2.14 -15.28
CA SER A 270 23.47 0.94 -15.85
C SER A 270 22.81 0.04 -14.79
N ARG A 271 23.45 -0.10 -13.62
CA ARG A 271 22.90 -0.85 -12.47
C ARG A 271 21.68 -0.16 -11.89
N ARG A 272 21.72 1.17 -11.77
CA ARG A 272 20.56 1.96 -11.34
C ARG A 272 19.37 1.76 -12.26
N VAL A 273 19.56 1.95 -13.56
CA VAL A 273 18.46 1.82 -14.54
C VAL A 273 17.87 0.41 -14.50
N LEU A 274 18.71 -0.62 -14.45
CA LEU A 274 18.24 -2.00 -14.34
C LEU A 274 17.37 -2.22 -13.09
N ARG A 275 17.84 -1.78 -11.92
CA ARG A 275 17.13 -1.95 -10.64
C ARG A 275 15.89 -1.06 -10.50
N ALA A 276 15.86 0.09 -11.17
CA ALA A 276 14.70 0.96 -11.18
C ALA A 276 13.58 0.44 -12.11
N VAL A 277 13.93 -0.20 -13.24
CA VAL A 277 12.96 -0.73 -14.21
C VAL A 277 12.46 -2.13 -13.81
N TYR A 278 13.34 -2.97 -13.27
CA TYR A 278 13.05 -4.37 -12.91
C TYR A 278 13.17 -4.61 -11.40
N GLY A 279 12.81 -3.60 -10.60
CA GLY A 279 12.87 -3.68 -9.14
C GLY A 279 11.95 -4.77 -8.59
N ASN A 280 12.40 -5.43 -7.52
CA ASN A 280 11.62 -6.44 -6.82
C ASN A 280 10.53 -5.79 -5.95
N GLY A 281 9.26 -6.18 -6.16
CA GLY A 281 8.12 -5.62 -5.42
C GLY A 281 8.11 -5.97 -3.94
N ALA A 282 8.54 -7.18 -3.55
CA ALA A 282 8.63 -7.57 -2.15
C ALA A 282 9.70 -6.76 -1.40
N TYR A 283 10.81 -6.43 -2.03
CA TYR A 283 11.76 -5.46 -1.48
C TYR A 283 11.11 -4.10 -1.25
N ALA A 284 10.42 -3.56 -2.27
CA ALA A 284 9.92 -2.19 -2.23
C ALA A 284 8.80 -2.01 -1.19
N GLU A 285 7.75 -2.84 -1.27
CA GLU A 285 6.62 -2.79 -0.33
C GLU A 285 7.08 -3.21 1.08
N GLY A 286 7.92 -4.23 1.17
CA GLY A 286 8.47 -4.69 2.44
C GLY A 286 9.31 -3.64 3.16
N TRP A 287 10.00 -2.76 2.43
CA TRP A 287 10.77 -1.67 3.04
C TRP A 287 9.84 -0.66 3.69
N ALA A 288 8.75 -0.28 3.03
CA ALA A 288 7.81 0.69 3.56
C ALA A 288 7.16 0.19 4.86
N GLU A 289 6.70 -1.07 4.87
CA GLU A 289 6.18 -1.74 6.08
C GLU A 289 7.23 -1.84 7.20
N TYR A 290 8.46 -2.22 6.84
CA TYR A 290 9.59 -2.25 7.77
C TYR A 290 9.90 -0.86 8.35
N ALA A 291 9.83 0.19 7.53
CA ALA A 291 10.10 1.56 7.92
C ALA A 291 9.07 2.07 8.92
N GLU A 292 7.79 1.71 8.76
CA GLU A 292 6.74 1.98 9.73
C GLU A 292 7.02 1.32 11.07
N GLN A 293 7.27 0.01 11.07
CA GLN A 293 7.62 -0.70 12.29
C GLN A 293 8.87 -0.09 12.96
N MET A 294 9.90 0.21 12.17
CA MET A 294 11.14 0.81 12.66
C MET A 294 10.88 2.16 13.35
N MET A 295 10.03 3.01 12.79
CA MET A 295 9.68 4.29 13.40
C MET A 295 9.05 4.08 14.79
N LEU A 296 8.10 3.14 14.90
CA LEU A 296 7.43 2.80 16.16
C LEU A 296 8.40 2.19 17.19
N ASP A 297 9.22 1.23 16.77
CA ASP A 297 10.23 0.56 17.60
C ASP A 297 11.20 1.58 18.23
N ASN A 298 11.47 2.70 17.53
CA ASN A 298 12.39 3.75 17.98
C ASN A 298 11.70 4.92 18.72
N GLY A 299 10.39 4.83 18.98
CA GLY A 299 9.66 5.77 19.83
C GLY A 299 8.94 6.89 19.12
N PHE A 300 8.53 6.67 17.88
CA PHE A 300 7.66 7.63 17.19
C PHE A 300 6.39 7.88 18.00
N LEU A 301 5.98 9.15 18.10
CA LEU A 301 4.92 9.63 19.00
C LEU A 301 5.08 9.22 20.47
N ASN A 302 6.33 9.11 20.97
CA ASN A 302 6.64 8.76 22.35
C ASN A 302 6.05 7.41 22.79
N HIS A 303 5.99 6.43 21.87
CA HIS A 303 5.38 5.12 22.12
C HIS A 303 3.92 5.19 22.60
N ALA A 304 3.14 6.15 22.10
CA ALA A 304 1.72 6.23 22.42
C ALA A 304 1.02 4.88 22.11
N PRO A 305 0.27 4.29 23.06
CA PRO A 305 -0.34 2.97 22.85
C PRO A 305 -1.38 2.96 21.73
N GLU A 306 -2.00 4.12 21.43
CA GLU A 306 -2.94 4.26 20.33
C GLU A 306 -2.28 3.98 18.96
N ILE A 307 -1.10 4.54 18.68
CA ILE A 307 -0.43 4.26 17.39
C ILE A 307 0.05 2.81 17.31
N ALA A 308 0.42 2.19 18.43
CA ALA A 308 0.78 0.77 18.46
C ALA A 308 -0.42 -0.12 18.12
N LEU A 309 -1.61 0.17 18.65
CA LEU A 309 -2.82 -0.55 18.31
C LEU A 309 -3.25 -0.30 16.86
N THR A 310 -3.14 0.95 16.37
CA THR A 310 -3.42 1.26 14.96
C THR A 310 -2.45 0.57 14.01
N PHE A 311 -1.15 0.48 14.34
CA PHE A 311 -0.18 -0.32 13.59
C PHE A 311 -0.53 -1.80 13.58
N ALA A 312 -0.95 -2.37 14.72
CA ALA A 312 -1.38 -3.76 14.74
C ALA A 312 -2.61 -4.03 13.84
N LYS A 313 -3.53 -3.07 13.67
CA LYS A 313 -4.61 -3.16 12.66
C LYS A 313 -4.04 -3.19 11.22
N GLU A 314 -3.00 -2.43 10.95
CA GLU A 314 -2.31 -2.42 9.66
C GLU A 314 -1.54 -3.73 9.41
N GLU A 315 -0.86 -4.28 10.41
CA GLU A 315 -0.24 -5.61 10.30
C GLU A 315 -1.28 -6.66 9.90
N LEU A 316 -2.48 -6.61 10.51
CA LEU A 316 -3.59 -7.48 10.11
C LEU A 316 -4.01 -7.27 8.66
N ARG A 317 -4.01 -6.05 8.15
CA ARG A 317 -4.26 -5.76 6.72
C ARG A 317 -3.19 -6.37 5.83
N VAL A 318 -1.91 -6.28 6.19
CA VAL A 318 -0.78 -6.90 5.45
C VAL A 318 -0.89 -8.42 5.44
N ILE A 319 -1.22 -9.03 6.58
CA ILE A 319 -1.48 -10.46 6.71
C ILE A 319 -2.69 -10.87 5.86
N ALA A 320 -3.78 -10.10 5.92
CA ALA A 320 -4.98 -10.37 5.13
C ALA A 320 -4.73 -10.28 3.63
N ASN A 321 -3.89 -9.34 3.17
CA ASN A 321 -3.50 -9.24 1.76
C ASN A 321 -2.91 -10.58 1.26
N ALA A 322 -2.03 -11.21 2.03
CA ALA A 322 -1.45 -12.50 1.69
C ALA A 322 -2.50 -13.63 1.68
N ILE A 323 -3.37 -13.67 2.70
CA ILE A 323 -4.42 -14.67 2.84
C ILE A 323 -5.44 -14.58 1.69
N LEU A 324 -5.95 -13.37 1.43
CA LEU A 324 -6.93 -13.09 0.40
C LEU A 324 -6.40 -13.48 -0.98
N ASP A 325 -5.21 -13.03 -1.36
CA ASP A 325 -4.66 -13.28 -2.68
C ASP A 325 -4.50 -14.78 -2.95
N VAL A 326 -3.94 -15.54 -2.01
CA VAL A 326 -3.77 -16.99 -2.17
C VAL A 326 -5.13 -17.71 -2.17
N ARG A 327 -6.03 -17.39 -1.23
CA ARG A 327 -7.31 -18.11 -1.08
C ARG A 327 -8.30 -17.78 -2.22
N LEU A 328 -8.35 -16.53 -2.68
CA LEU A 328 -9.16 -16.13 -3.83
C LEU A 328 -8.67 -16.80 -5.10
N GLN A 329 -7.37 -16.80 -5.36
CA GLN A 329 -6.79 -17.32 -6.61
C GLN A 329 -6.76 -18.85 -6.68
N THR A 330 -6.69 -19.54 -5.53
CA THR A 330 -6.39 -20.99 -5.50
C THR A 330 -7.30 -21.85 -4.60
N ARG A 331 -8.20 -21.26 -3.81
CA ARG A 331 -9.05 -21.97 -2.84
C ARG A 331 -10.54 -21.61 -2.90
N ASN A 332 -10.99 -20.99 -3.99
CA ASN A 332 -12.41 -20.67 -4.22
C ASN A 332 -13.07 -19.84 -3.09
N MET A 333 -12.31 -18.98 -2.42
CA MET A 333 -12.88 -18.00 -1.48
C MET A 333 -13.93 -17.15 -2.20
N SER A 334 -15.10 -17.00 -1.58
CA SER A 334 -16.17 -16.15 -2.11
C SER A 334 -15.94 -14.68 -1.78
N ASP A 335 -16.55 -13.78 -2.55
CA ASP A 335 -16.50 -12.33 -2.30
C ASP A 335 -17.05 -12.01 -0.89
N LYS A 336 -18.11 -12.72 -0.46
CA LYS A 336 -18.69 -12.57 0.88
C LYS A 336 -17.69 -12.98 1.97
N ASP A 337 -17.04 -14.14 1.82
CA ASP A 337 -16.06 -14.61 2.81
C ASP A 337 -14.85 -13.67 2.88
N ALA A 338 -14.43 -13.10 1.76
CA ALA A 338 -13.33 -12.13 1.71
C ALA A 338 -13.69 -10.83 2.45
N LEU A 339 -14.88 -10.30 2.23
CA LEU A 339 -15.37 -9.09 2.93
C LEU A 339 -15.56 -9.36 4.42
N ASP A 340 -16.27 -10.44 4.78
CA ASP A 340 -16.47 -10.85 6.17
C ASP A 340 -15.14 -11.05 6.90
N PHE A 341 -14.14 -11.62 6.21
CA PHE A 341 -12.79 -11.79 6.76
C PHE A 341 -12.10 -10.44 7.03
N MET A 342 -12.10 -9.52 6.05
CA MET A 342 -11.47 -8.20 6.20
C MET A 342 -12.09 -7.38 7.34
N GLU A 343 -13.42 -7.37 7.41
CA GLU A 343 -14.14 -6.58 8.41
C GLU A 343 -14.03 -7.21 9.81
N LYS A 344 -14.28 -8.52 9.93
CA LYS A 344 -14.44 -9.17 11.25
C LYS A 344 -13.14 -9.70 11.82
N MET A 345 -12.20 -10.13 10.98
CA MET A 345 -10.92 -10.68 11.45
C MET A 345 -9.82 -9.64 11.47
N THR A 346 -9.92 -8.59 10.66
CA THR A 346 -8.89 -7.56 10.53
C THR A 346 -9.35 -6.12 10.79
N PHE A 347 -10.59 -5.94 11.23
CA PHE A 347 -11.13 -4.65 11.69
C PHE A 347 -11.11 -3.54 10.63
N GLN A 348 -11.13 -3.89 9.34
CA GLN A 348 -11.09 -2.89 8.26
C GLN A 348 -12.48 -2.31 8.02
N GLU A 349 -12.53 -1.02 7.68
CA GLU A 349 -13.75 -0.36 7.24
C GLU A 349 -14.24 -0.93 5.88
N THR A 350 -15.54 -0.87 5.62
CA THR A 350 -16.15 -1.47 4.41
C THR A 350 -15.58 -0.91 3.10
N GLU A 351 -15.21 0.37 3.04
CA GLU A 351 -14.59 0.97 1.84
C GLU A 351 -13.23 0.32 1.54
N GLU A 352 -12.40 0.09 2.58
CA GLU A 352 -11.10 -0.56 2.45
C GLU A 352 -11.27 -2.04 2.06
N ALA A 353 -12.18 -2.76 2.72
CA ALA A 353 -12.46 -4.17 2.39
C ALA A 353 -12.93 -4.34 0.93
N THR A 354 -13.83 -3.47 0.47
CA THR A 354 -14.35 -3.49 -0.90
C THR A 354 -13.26 -3.17 -1.92
N GLY A 355 -12.46 -2.12 -1.67
CA GLY A 355 -11.32 -1.76 -2.53
C GLY A 355 -10.29 -2.88 -2.62
N LYS A 356 -9.98 -3.54 -1.51
CA LYS A 356 -9.06 -4.68 -1.46
C LYS A 356 -9.58 -5.90 -2.21
N LEU A 357 -10.85 -6.24 -2.07
CA LEU A 357 -11.45 -7.33 -2.84
C LEU A 357 -11.37 -7.05 -4.35
N GLN A 358 -11.72 -5.84 -4.78
CA GLN A 358 -11.59 -5.44 -6.19
C GLN A 358 -10.14 -5.57 -6.67
N ARG A 359 -9.16 -5.07 -5.91
CA ARG A 359 -7.73 -5.18 -6.24
C ARG A 359 -7.26 -6.65 -6.34
N ALA A 360 -7.71 -7.52 -5.44
CA ALA A 360 -7.40 -8.95 -5.45
C ALA A 360 -8.01 -9.70 -6.65
N LYS A 361 -9.12 -9.19 -7.20
CA LYS A 361 -9.76 -9.72 -8.41
C LYS A 361 -9.12 -9.21 -9.70
N LEU A 362 -8.51 -8.02 -9.67
CA LEU A 362 -7.84 -7.38 -10.81
C LEU A 362 -6.35 -7.74 -10.92
N SER A 363 -5.76 -8.29 -9.86
CA SER A 363 -4.34 -8.63 -9.80
C SER A 363 -4.14 -10.03 -9.21
N SER A 364 -2.89 -10.46 -9.12
CA SER A 364 -2.51 -11.71 -8.46
C SER A 364 -1.04 -11.67 -8.09
N SER A 365 -0.69 -12.27 -6.96
CA SER A 365 0.66 -12.35 -6.40
C SER A 365 1.25 -11.00 -5.98
N GLN A 366 0.55 -9.88 -6.18
CA GLN A 366 1.03 -8.56 -5.76
C GLN A 366 0.70 -8.31 -4.28
N LEU A 367 -0.52 -8.61 -3.82
CA LEU A 367 -0.89 -8.38 -2.41
C LEU A 367 0.00 -9.11 -1.37
N PRO A 368 0.56 -10.31 -1.62
CA PRO A 368 1.49 -10.92 -0.67
C PRO A 368 2.88 -10.26 -0.61
N THR A 369 3.23 -9.33 -1.51
CA THR A 369 4.58 -8.72 -1.52
C THR A 369 4.84 -7.92 -0.25
N TYR A 370 3.82 -7.30 0.32
CA TYR A 370 3.89 -6.59 1.60
C TYR A 370 4.32 -7.54 2.72
N PHE A 371 3.59 -8.64 2.92
CA PHE A 371 3.84 -9.60 4.00
C PHE A 371 5.18 -10.34 3.83
N VAL A 372 5.44 -10.86 2.62
CA VAL A 372 6.69 -11.56 2.31
C VAL A 372 7.88 -10.60 2.41
N GLY A 373 7.70 -9.39 1.91
CA GLY A 373 8.70 -8.34 1.92
C GLY A 373 9.09 -7.90 3.32
N TRP A 374 8.10 -7.54 4.13
CA TRP A 374 8.29 -7.06 5.49
C TRP A 374 9.04 -8.09 6.34
N ARG A 375 8.62 -9.37 6.28
CA ARG A 375 9.32 -10.47 6.95
C ARG A 375 10.76 -10.62 6.44
N GLY A 376 10.97 -10.57 5.13
CA GLY A 376 12.32 -10.70 4.57
C GLY A 376 13.26 -9.54 4.97
N TRP A 377 12.75 -8.32 5.14
CA TRP A 377 13.53 -7.20 5.67
C TRP A 377 13.91 -7.41 7.14
N LEU A 378 12.98 -7.90 7.96
CA LEU A 378 13.27 -8.26 9.35
C LEU A 378 14.34 -9.36 9.44
N ASP A 379 14.24 -10.39 8.61
CA ASP A 379 15.21 -11.50 8.55
C ASP A 379 16.60 -10.99 8.11
N VAL A 380 16.65 -10.16 7.07
CA VAL A 380 17.91 -9.56 6.59
C VAL A 380 18.55 -8.67 7.65
N ARG A 381 17.75 -7.84 8.35
CA ARG A 381 18.23 -7.02 9.47
C ARG A 381 18.80 -7.87 10.59
N GLU A 382 18.09 -8.92 10.98
CA GLU A 382 18.49 -9.79 12.08
C GLU A 382 19.80 -10.53 11.76
N HIS A 383 19.95 -11.08 10.56
CA HIS A 383 21.20 -11.70 10.14
C HIS A 383 22.37 -10.70 10.11
N TYR A 384 22.15 -9.48 9.59
CA TYR A 384 23.17 -8.44 9.59
C TYR A 384 23.56 -8.04 11.02
N ARG A 385 22.58 -7.91 11.92
CA ARG A 385 22.79 -7.61 13.34
C ARG A 385 23.61 -8.69 14.04
N GLN A 386 23.28 -9.95 13.81
CA GLN A 386 24.03 -11.09 14.37
C GLN A 386 25.47 -11.10 13.89
N ALA A 387 25.70 -10.87 12.59
CA ALA A 387 27.05 -10.82 12.02
C ALA A 387 27.87 -9.63 12.54
N ALA A 388 27.25 -8.47 12.73
CA ALA A 388 27.92 -7.26 13.23
C ALA A 388 28.15 -7.27 14.75
N GLY A 389 27.38 -8.06 15.52
CA GLY A 389 27.51 -8.17 16.96
C GLY A 389 27.41 -6.81 17.67
N SER A 390 28.36 -6.52 18.56
CA SER A 390 28.43 -5.24 19.28
C SER A 390 28.70 -4.02 18.40
N SER A 391 29.13 -4.22 17.15
CA SER A 391 29.37 -3.14 16.17
C SER A 391 28.12 -2.81 15.34
N TYR A 392 26.98 -3.43 15.63
CA TYR A 392 25.74 -3.17 14.91
C TYR A 392 25.30 -1.71 15.06
N SER A 393 24.92 -1.11 13.94
CA SER A 393 24.24 0.18 13.87
C SER A 393 23.05 0.07 12.93
N LEU A 394 21.87 0.44 13.41
CA LEU A 394 20.63 0.44 12.63
C LEU A 394 20.75 1.38 11.42
N ALA A 395 21.31 2.57 11.62
CA ALA A 395 21.57 3.54 10.56
C ALA A 395 22.47 2.97 9.47
N ALA A 396 23.58 2.34 9.88
CA ALA A 396 24.53 1.74 8.94
C ALA A 396 23.92 0.56 8.18
N PHE A 397 23.05 -0.23 8.83
CA PHE A 397 22.29 -1.29 8.16
C PHE A 397 21.36 -0.71 7.09
N ASN A 398 20.50 0.25 7.48
CA ASN A 398 19.52 0.85 6.57
C ASN A 398 20.21 1.49 5.35
N ASP A 399 21.25 2.29 5.56
CA ASP A 399 21.98 2.94 4.47
C ASP A 399 22.61 1.92 3.52
N LYS A 400 23.33 0.91 4.05
CA LYS A 400 23.98 -0.12 3.22
C LYS A 400 22.97 -0.95 2.44
N ALA A 401 21.84 -1.28 3.05
CA ALA A 401 20.79 -2.07 2.43
C ALA A 401 20.12 -1.28 1.29
N LEU A 402 19.71 -0.04 1.56
CA LEU A 402 19.08 0.82 0.56
C LEU A 402 20.00 1.16 -0.61
N GLN A 403 21.31 1.30 -0.39
CA GLN A 403 22.31 1.46 -1.45
C GLN A 403 22.41 0.26 -2.41
N GLN A 404 21.83 -0.89 -2.06
CA GLN A 404 21.70 -2.01 -3.01
C GLN A 404 20.50 -1.83 -3.95
N GLY A 405 19.55 -0.95 -3.67
CA GLY A 405 18.32 -0.82 -4.47
C GLY A 405 17.46 -2.08 -4.46
N ALA A 406 16.37 -2.06 -5.23
CA ALA A 406 15.30 -3.06 -5.15
C ALA A 406 15.64 -4.44 -5.76
N VAL A 407 16.56 -5.17 -5.14
CA VAL A 407 16.87 -6.56 -5.46
C VAL A 407 16.03 -7.53 -4.61
N PRO A 408 15.85 -8.79 -5.01
CA PRO A 408 15.19 -9.78 -4.14
C PRO A 408 15.86 -9.88 -2.77
N LEU A 409 15.09 -10.05 -1.69
CA LEU A 409 15.62 -9.99 -0.32
C LEU A 409 16.68 -11.06 -0.01
N THR A 410 16.61 -12.22 -0.68
CA THR A 410 17.66 -13.26 -0.61
C THR A 410 18.97 -12.83 -1.27
N VAL A 411 18.91 -11.95 -2.28
CA VAL A 411 20.08 -11.32 -2.89
C VAL A 411 20.60 -10.21 -1.98
N LEU A 412 19.71 -9.39 -1.41
CA LEU A 412 20.08 -8.34 -0.47
C LEU A 412 20.88 -8.90 0.72
N GLY A 413 20.38 -9.96 1.36
CA GLY A 413 21.08 -10.59 2.48
C GLY A 413 22.50 -11.04 2.13
N ARG A 414 22.73 -11.56 0.91
CA ARG A 414 24.07 -11.95 0.43
C ARG A 414 24.98 -10.76 0.12
N LEU A 415 24.42 -9.62 -0.29
CA LEU A 415 25.18 -8.40 -0.58
C LEU A 415 25.61 -7.66 0.70
N LEU A 416 24.98 -7.97 1.84
CA LEU A 416 25.26 -7.35 3.14
C LEU A 416 26.17 -8.18 4.06
N GLN A 417 26.50 -9.41 3.65
CA GLN A 417 27.58 -10.22 4.23
C GLN A 417 28.93 -9.68 3.77
#